data_AF-A0A8S2VHI1-F1
#
_entry.id   AF-A0A8S2VHI1-F1
#
_cell.length_a   1.000
_cell.length_b   1.000
_cell.length_c   1.000
_cell.angle_alpha   90.00
_cell.angle_beta   90.00
_cell.angle_gamma   90.00
#
_symmetry.space_group_name_H-M   'P 1'
#
loop_
_entity.id
_entity.type
_entity.pdbx_description
1 polymer ?
#
loop_
_entity_poly.entity_id
_entity_poly.type
_entity_poly.pdbx_seq_one_letter_code
_entity_poly.pdbx_strand_id
1 'polypeptide(L)'
;IGLKQANIYLVTKSAAFNWDLCAAHAIIQSVNGQILDLSRVIDYYNENKTKQNLDFSQFKIIYNNIKPDKFQPQDYACKPFIAYYNEQDLVDILESFVVNKILIE
;
A
#
# COMPACT_ATOMS: atom_id res chain seq x y z
N ILE A 1 15.06 -25.98 1.90
CA ILE A 1 15.18 -24.56 1.53
C ILE A 1 14.15 -23.82 2.34
N GLY A 2 14.54 -23.08 3.38
CA GLY A 2 13.61 -22.23 4.11
C GLY A 2 13.28 -21.02 3.24
N LEU A 3 12.05 -20.89 2.78
CA LEU A 3 11.60 -19.70 2.07
C LEU A 3 11.65 -18.53 3.07
N LYS A 4 12.50 -17.54 2.80
CA LYS A 4 12.46 -16.28 3.55
C LYS A 4 11.21 -15.52 3.11
N GLN A 5 10.27 -15.35 4.04
CA GLN A 5 9.08 -14.53 3.82
C GLN A 5 9.49 -13.05 3.82
N ALA A 6 9.02 -12.31 2.83
CA ALA A 6 9.11 -10.85 2.85
C ALA A 6 8.01 -10.29 3.75
N ASN A 7 8.35 -9.34 4.62
CA ASN A 7 7.38 -8.70 5.51
C ASN A 7 6.67 -7.50 4.86
N ILE A 8 7.31 -6.90 3.85
CA ILE A 8 6.78 -5.76 3.09
C ILE A 8 6.93 -6.03 1.60
N TYR A 9 5.90 -5.65 0.86
CA TYR A 9 5.94 -5.51 -0.59
C TYR A 9 5.53 -4.09 -0.97
N LEU A 10 6.39 -3.41 -1.70
CA LEU A 10 6.24 -2.00 -2.04
C LEU A 10 6.23 -1.83 -3.55
N VAL A 11 5.24 -1.10 -4.04
CA VAL A 11 5.10 -0.73 -5.45
C VAL A 11 5.03 0.79 -5.56
N THR A 12 6.08 1.39 -6.11
CA THR A 12 6.26 2.86 -6.20
C THR A 12 5.83 3.42 -7.56
N LYS A 13 6.01 2.66 -8.63
CA LYS A 13 5.56 2.99 -9.99
C LYS A 13 4.58 1.92 -10.46
N SER A 14 3.41 2.34 -10.94
CA SER A 14 2.39 1.39 -11.33
C SER A 14 2.59 0.86 -12.75
N ALA A 15 2.76 -0.46 -12.85
CA ALA A 15 2.59 -1.24 -14.07
C ALA A 15 1.54 -2.37 -13.88
N ALA A 16 0.83 -2.36 -12.75
CA ALA A 16 -0.15 -3.38 -12.37
C ALA A 16 -1.56 -2.80 -12.43
N PHE A 17 -2.56 -3.65 -12.58
CA PHE A 17 -3.97 -3.27 -12.58
C PHE A 17 -4.70 -3.86 -11.38
N ASN A 18 -5.86 -3.31 -11.07
CA ASN A 18 -6.70 -3.74 -9.94
C ASN A 18 -7.03 -5.24 -10.00
N TRP A 19 -7.10 -5.83 -11.20
CA TRP A 19 -7.30 -7.28 -11.38
C TRP A 19 -6.08 -8.13 -11.00
N ASP A 20 -4.86 -7.58 -11.07
CA ASP A 20 -3.65 -8.26 -10.60
C ASP A 20 -3.57 -8.24 -9.06
N LEU A 21 -4.10 -7.17 -8.44
CA LEU A 21 -3.98 -6.92 -7.01
C LEU A 21 -5.13 -7.50 -6.18
N CYS A 22 -6.35 -7.59 -6.72
CA CYS A 22 -7.53 -7.92 -5.92
C CYS A 22 -7.48 -9.32 -5.28
N ALA A 23 -6.99 -10.33 -6.00
CA ALA A 23 -6.81 -11.67 -5.46
C ALA A 23 -5.73 -11.71 -4.38
N ALA A 24 -4.59 -11.05 -4.61
CA ALA A 24 -3.52 -10.94 -3.63
C ALA A 24 -3.98 -10.21 -2.36
N HIS A 25 -4.77 -9.14 -2.51
CA HIS A 25 -5.33 -8.40 -1.38
C HIS A 25 -6.24 -9.26 -0.51
N ALA A 26 -7.13 -10.06 -1.12
CA ALA A 26 -8.00 -10.96 -0.37
C ALA A 26 -7.19 -12.01 0.42
N ILE A 27 -6.15 -12.59 -0.19
CA ILE A 27 -5.26 -13.56 0.47
C ILE A 27 -4.50 -12.90 1.62
N ILE A 28 -3.86 -11.75 1.37
CA ILE A 28 -3.11 -11.00 2.38
C ILE A 28 -4.01 -10.62 3.57
N GLN A 29 -5.25 -10.19 3.32
CA GLN A 29 -6.21 -9.91 4.38
C GLN A 29 -6.59 -11.14 5.21
N SER A 30 -6.73 -12.31 4.57
CA SER A 30 -7.10 -13.56 5.27
C SER A 30 -6.06 -14.01 6.31
N VAL A 31 -4.83 -13.52 6.20
CA VAL A 31 -3.73 -13.76 7.15
C VAL A 31 -3.34 -12.48 7.90
N ASN A 32 -4.31 -11.58 8.10
CA ASN A 32 -4.22 -10.31 8.83
C ASN A 32 -3.26 -9.26 8.25
N GLY A 33 -2.71 -9.47 7.06
CA GLY A 33 -1.95 -8.44 6.35
C GLY A 33 -2.87 -7.34 5.80
N GLN A 34 -2.27 -6.23 5.41
CA GLN A 34 -2.97 -5.08 4.86
C GLN A 34 -2.32 -4.66 3.53
N ILE A 35 -3.13 -4.09 2.63
CA ILE A 35 -2.63 -3.38 1.44
C ILE A 35 -3.22 -1.97 1.44
N LEU A 36 -2.34 -0.97 1.41
CA LEU A 36 -2.69 0.44 1.54
C LEU A 36 -2.22 1.26 0.34
N ASP A 37 -2.94 2.34 0.06
CA ASP A 37 -2.54 3.41 -0.86
C ASP A 37 -1.29 4.11 -0.32
N LEU A 38 -0.16 3.96 -1.03
CA LEU A 38 1.14 4.39 -0.55
C LEU A 38 1.23 5.91 -0.42
N SER A 39 0.72 6.65 -1.40
CA SER A 39 0.78 8.12 -1.40
C SER A 39 0.03 8.69 -0.20
N ARG A 40 -1.19 8.21 0.05
CA ARG A 40 -2.00 8.67 1.19
C ARG A 40 -1.37 8.33 2.53
N VAL A 41 -0.75 7.14 2.65
CA VAL A 41 -0.04 6.73 3.87
C VAL A 41 1.17 7.63 4.13
N ILE A 42 1.97 7.94 3.10
CA ILE A 42 3.13 8.81 3.23
C ILE A 42 2.72 10.21 3.67
N ASP A 43 1.69 10.79 3.03
CA ASP A 43 1.19 12.12 3.37
C ASP A 43 0.72 12.17 4.83
N TYR A 44 -0.11 11.20 5.23
CA TYR A 44 -0.59 11.09 6.61
C TYR A 44 0.56 10.90 7.60
N TYR A 45 1.53 10.05 7.27
CA TYR A 45 2.69 9.81 8.13
C TYR A 45 3.51 11.10 8.31
N ASN A 46 3.81 11.83 7.24
CA ASN A 46 4.55 13.09 7.31
C ASN A 46 3.87 14.12 8.21
N GLU A 47 2.55 14.22 8.14
CA GLU A 47 1.74 15.13 8.96
C GLU A 47 1.64 14.70 10.44
N ASN A 48 1.75 13.40 10.72
CA ASN A 48 1.38 12.83 12.02
C ASN A 48 2.50 12.08 12.75
N LYS A 49 3.72 11.98 12.20
CA LYS A 49 4.84 11.18 12.73
C LYS A 49 5.25 11.46 14.18
N THR A 50 4.79 12.55 14.80
CA THR A 50 5.03 12.85 16.21
C THR A 50 4.01 12.22 17.17
N LYS A 51 2.93 11.63 16.64
CA LYS A 51 1.88 10.98 17.44
C LYS A 51 2.31 9.56 17.82
N GLN A 52 1.98 9.16 19.05
CA GLN A 52 2.36 7.84 19.60
C GLN A 52 1.56 6.67 19.00
N ASN A 53 0.45 6.93 18.31
CA ASN A 53 -0.35 5.89 17.66
C ASN A 53 -0.88 6.45 16.33
N LEU A 54 -0.43 5.86 15.22
CA LEU A 54 -0.92 6.15 13.89
C LEU A 54 -1.92 5.07 13.51
N ASP A 55 -3.01 5.44 12.84
CA ASP A 55 -3.96 4.48 12.30
C ASP A 55 -4.03 4.64 10.78
N PHE A 56 -3.62 3.57 10.09
CA PHE A 56 -3.57 3.52 8.63
C PHE A 56 -4.74 2.78 7.99
N SER A 57 -5.68 2.26 8.79
CA SER A 57 -6.81 1.44 8.31
C SER A 57 -7.70 2.14 7.27
N GLN A 58 -7.76 3.47 7.33
CA GLN A 58 -8.48 4.35 6.39
C GLN A 58 -7.84 4.47 4.99
N PHE A 59 -6.63 3.93 4.80
CA PHE A 59 -5.89 4.00 3.54
C PHE A 59 -5.96 2.70 2.73
N LYS A 60 -6.79 1.73 3.12
CA LYS A 60 -7.01 0.50 2.37
C LYS A 60 -7.47 0.77 0.94
N ILE A 61 -6.99 -0.06 0.01
CA ILE A 61 -7.39 0.03 -1.39
C ILE A 61 -8.85 -0.44 -1.56
N ILE A 62 -9.62 0.34 -2.31
CA ILE A 62 -11.04 0.07 -2.63
C ILE A 62 -11.17 -0.14 -4.14
N TYR A 63 -11.74 -1.26 -4.55
CA TYR A 63 -11.83 -1.66 -5.96
C TYR A 63 -13.12 -1.23 -6.68
N ASN A 64 -14.19 -0.93 -5.93
CA ASN A 64 -15.55 -0.72 -6.49
C ASN A 64 -15.88 0.73 -6.85
N ASN A 65 -14.88 1.61 -7.04
CA ASN A 65 -15.12 3.06 -7.16
C ASN A 65 -15.30 3.59 -8.60
N ILE A 66 -15.67 2.71 -9.54
CA ILE A 66 -15.68 3.02 -10.98
C ILE A 66 -17.12 3.15 -11.48
N LYS A 67 -17.39 4.20 -12.25
CA LYS A 67 -18.70 4.36 -12.91
C LYS A 67 -18.88 3.25 -13.96
N PRO A 68 -20.01 2.53 -13.95
CA PRO A 68 -20.21 1.34 -14.78
C PRO A 68 -20.17 1.58 -16.29
N ASP A 69 -20.28 2.84 -16.73
CA ASP A 69 -20.63 3.14 -18.11
C ASP A 69 -19.43 3.20 -19.08
N LYS A 70 -18.18 3.14 -18.59
CA LYS A 70 -16.98 3.14 -19.44
C LYS A 70 -15.85 2.30 -18.85
N PHE A 71 -15.51 1.19 -19.52
CA PHE A 71 -14.31 0.42 -19.22
C PHE A 71 -13.14 0.97 -20.04
N GLN A 72 -12.19 1.68 -19.40
CA GLN A 72 -10.89 2.00 -19.98
C GLN A 72 -9.80 1.36 -19.10
N PRO A 73 -8.86 0.56 -19.64
CA PRO A 73 -7.83 -0.11 -18.84
C PRO A 73 -7.04 0.82 -17.90
N GLN A 74 -6.79 2.06 -18.35
CA GLN A 74 -6.15 3.11 -17.54
C GLN A 74 -6.90 3.44 -16.25
N ASP A 75 -8.23 3.30 -16.22
CA ASP A 75 -9.07 3.55 -15.04
C ASP A 75 -8.93 2.43 -13.98
N TYR A 76 -8.32 1.31 -14.36
CA TYR A 76 -8.06 0.15 -13.51
C TYR A 76 -6.58 0.00 -13.14
N ALA A 77 -5.70 0.90 -13.59
CA ALA A 77 -4.31 0.89 -13.16
C ALA A 77 -4.25 1.01 -11.62
N CYS A 78 -3.47 0.15 -10.98
CA CYS A 78 -3.24 0.24 -9.55
C CYS A 78 -2.57 1.58 -9.24
N LYS A 79 -2.93 2.20 -8.14
CA LYS A 79 -2.09 3.26 -7.57
C LYS A 79 -0.90 2.63 -6.87
N PRO A 80 0.21 3.37 -6.67
CA PRO A 80 1.29 2.93 -5.80
C PRO A 80 0.73 2.42 -4.46
N PHE A 81 1.26 1.30 -3.99
CA PHE A 81 0.74 0.65 -2.80
C PHE A 81 1.84 -0.02 -1.98
N ILE A 82 1.51 -0.26 -0.72
CA ILE A 82 2.33 -1.03 0.20
C ILE A 82 1.48 -2.14 0.81
N ALA A 83 2.01 -3.36 0.77
CA ALA A 83 1.46 -4.50 1.49
C ALA A 83 2.39 -4.85 2.65
N TYR A 84 1.82 -5.10 3.83
CA TYR A 84 2.57 -5.41 5.04
C TYR A 84 1.79 -6.33 5.97
N TYR A 85 2.51 -7.02 6.85
CA TYR A 85 1.92 -7.86 7.92
C TYR A 85 2.07 -7.25 9.31
N ASN A 86 3.14 -6.50 9.53
CA ASN A 86 3.47 -5.88 10.81
C ASN A 86 3.50 -4.36 10.65
N GLU A 87 2.73 -3.67 11.49
CA GLU A 87 2.66 -2.21 11.48
C GLU A 87 3.99 -1.55 11.86
N GLN A 88 4.80 -2.19 12.70
CA GLN A 88 6.13 -1.67 13.02
C GLN A 88 7.02 -1.64 11.78
N ASP A 89 7.02 -2.71 10.98
CA ASP A 89 7.82 -2.78 9.75
C ASP A 89 7.39 -1.66 8.78
N LEU A 90 6.07 -1.37 8.71
CA LEU A 90 5.54 -0.25 7.91
C LEU A 90 6.12 1.08 8.39
N VAL A 91 6.06 1.36 9.69
CA VAL A 91 6.60 2.60 10.27
C VAL A 91 8.09 2.74 10.01
N ASP A 92 8.87 1.68 10.22
CA ASP A 92 10.32 1.66 9.99
C ASP A 92 10.66 2.01 8.52
N ILE A 93 9.88 1.48 7.57
CA ILE A 93 10.03 1.80 6.15
C ILE A 93 9.61 3.24 5.84
N LEU A 94 8.53 3.75 6.43
CA LEU A 94 8.11 5.14 6.26
C LEU A 94 9.15 6.12 6.82
N GLU A 95 9.75 5.82 7.98
CA GLU A 95 10.87 6.59 8.53
C GLU A 95 12.06 6.61 7.57
N SER A 96 12.41 5.46 7.00
CA SER A 96 13.46 5.37 6.00
C SER A 96 13.18 6.22 4.77
N PHE A 97 11.92 6.29 4.30
CA PHE A 97 11.53 7.18 3.20
C PHE A 97 11.76 8.66 3.53
N VAL A 98 11.34 9.09 4.72
CA VAL A 98 11.46 10.47 5.18
C VAL A 98 12.91 10.88 5.39
N VAL A 99 13.72 10.00 5.99
CA VAL A 99 15.14 10.26 6.28
C VAL A 99 15.98 10.24 5.00
N ASN A 100 15.75 9.26 4.12
CA ASN A 100 16.59 9.07 2.94
C ASN A 100 16.13 9.85 1.71
N LYS A 101 15.03 10.62 1.79
CA LYS A 101 14.42 11.34 0.66
C LYS A 101 14.32 10.45 -0.60
N ILE A 102 13.96 9.18 -0.42
CA ILE A 102 13.79 8.28 -1.57
C ILE A 102 12.56 8.80 -2.32
N LEU A 103 12.82 9.58 -3.37
CA LEU A 103 11.83 10.12 -4.28
C LEU A 103 11.14 8.95 -4.97
N ILE A 104 9.89 8.71 -4.57
CA ILE A 104 8.96 7.97 -5.39
C ILE A 104 8.53 8.94 -6.50
N GLU A 105 9.33 8.99 -7.57
CA GLU A 105 8.96 9.66 -8.82
C GLU A 105 7.85 8.91 -9.56
#